data_AF-A0AA37IXV8-F1
#
_entry.id   AF-A0AA37IXV8-F1
#
_cell.length_a   1.000
_cell.length_b   1.000
_cell.length_c   1.000
_cell.angle_alpha   90.00
_cell.angle_beta   90.00
_cell.angle_gamma   90.00
#
_symmetry.space_group_name_H-M   'P 1'
#
loop_
_entity.id
_entity.type
_entity.pdbx_description
1 polymer ?
#
loop_
_entity_poly.entity_id
_entity_poly.type
_entity_poly.pdbx_seq_one_letter_code
_entity_poly.pdbx_strand_id
1 'polypeptide(L)'
;MAFQEKLIRNRKRLGFSQEQLGHLVGVSRQTVSKWELGETTPEMEKLIQLSRLFNCSIDQLVENCCSSPEQSSAAPELSQATLWHYEYRSQHTLFGLPLVHINLGYGFCTAKGIFALGNYARGVFALGGTSIGVFALGGLSCGLFSLGGFSVGLIFAFGGVSLGTIAIGGLALGIFAIGGCAVGVYSMGGVAIAGKIAAGGYARGPIAVGERAYGQTVLRIREGFTPQELRAAILARFPGTWKVILDLFCNFE
;
A
#
# COMPACT_ATOMS: atom_id res chain seq x y z
N MET A 1 40.47 6.95 -6.40
CA MET A 1 41.19 8.02 -5.67
C MET A 1 42.40 7.39 -5.05
N ALA A 2 43.58 7.97 -5.29
CA ALA A 2 44.83 7.44 -4.77
C ALA A 2 44.97 7.72 -3.25
N PHE A 3 45.81 6.93 -2.57
CA PHE A 3 46.02 7.01 -1.11
C PHE A 3 46.30 8.44 -0.62
N GLN A 4 47.19 9.17 -1.31
CA GLN A 4 47.56 10.53 -0.95
C GLN A 4 46.39 11.51 -0.97
N GLU A 5 45.47 11.36 -1.93
CA GLU A 5 44.27 12.20 -2.04
C GLU A 5 43.30 11.93 -0.90
N LYS A 6 43.15 10.64 -0.53
CA LYS A 6 42.32 10.22 0.61
C LYS A 6 42.89 10.75 1.93
N LEU A 7 44.22 10.76 2.09
CA LEU A 7 44.89 11.30 3.27
C LEU A 7 44.64 12.81 3.43
N ILE A 8 44.86 13.59 2.37
CA ILE A 8 44.60 15.04 2.35
C ILE A 8 43.13 15.34 2.67
N ARG A 9 42.21 14.58 2.05
CA ARG A 9 40.78 14.75 2.25
C ARG A 9 40.38 14.52 3.70
N ASN A 10 40.85 13.44 4.32
CA ASN A 10 40.53 13.11 5.71
C ASN A 10 41.15 14.10 6.70
N ARG A 11 42.39 14.56 6.45
CA ARG A 11 43.02 15.62 7.26
C ARG A 11 42.21 16.91 7.23
N LYS A 12 41.80 17.36 6.02
CA LYS A 12 40.98 18.57 5.85
C LYS A 12 39.60 18.43 6.48
N ARG A 13 38.98 17.24 6.39
CA ARG A 13 37.67 16.95 7.01
C ARG A 13 37.69 17.16 8.52
N LEU A 14 38.77 16.78 9.20
CA LEU A 14 38.95 16.94 10.65
C LEU A 14 39.59 18.28 11.04
N GLY A 15 39.91 19.15 10.08
CA GLY A 15 40.48 20.48 10.33
C GLY A 15 41.94 20.49 10.80
N PHE A 16 42.68 19.39 10.66
CA PHE A 16 44.05 19.29 11.17
C PHE A 16 45.08 19.95 10.24
N SER A 17 46.07 20.62 10.83
CA SER A 17 47.30 21.01 10.12
C SER A 17 48.22 19.78 9.90
N GLN A 18 49.17 19.86 8.96
CA GLN A 18 50.13 18.77 8.74
C GLN A 18 50.99 18.48 10.00
N GLU A 19 51.30 19.52 10.77
CA GLU A 19 52.04 19.41 12.03
C GLU A 19 51.23 18.70 13.11
N GLN A 20 49.93 19.05 13.22
CA GLN A 20 49.01 18.41 14.16
C GLN A 20 48.78 16.94 13.82
N LEU A 21 48.60 16.60 12.53
CA LEU A 21 48.47 15.20 12.11
C LEU A 21 49.75 14.41 12.38
N GLY A 22 50.91 15.01 12.12
CA GLY A 22 52.21 14.41 12.44
C GLY A 22 52.34 14.11 13.93
N HIS A 23 51.99 15.06 14.79
CA HIS A 23 52.03 14.87 16.25
C HIS A 23 51.10 13.74 16.72
N LEU A 24 49.88 13.65 16.18
CA LEU A 24 48.91 12.61 16.55
C LEU A 24 49.33 11.19 16.13
N VAL A 25 50.08 11.07 15.03
CA VAL A 25 50.57 9.80 14.49
C VAL A 25 52.03 9.52 14.89
N GLY A 26 52.64 10.43 15.67
CA GLY A 26 54.03 10.32 16.11
C GLY A 26 55.05 10.30 14.96
N VAL A 27 54.87 11.19 13.97
CA VAL A 27 55.78 11.39 12.83
C VAL A 27 56.04 12.87 12.58
N SER A 28 57.14 13.20 11.90
CA SER A 28 57.45 14.59 11.56
C SER A 28 56.46 15.15 10.52
N ARG A 29 56.24 16.48 10.53
CA ARG A 29 55.47 17.17 9.48
C ARG A 29 56.00 16.85 8.07
N GLN A 30 57.31 16.75 7.92
CA GLN A 30 57.96 16.44 6.63
C GLN A 30 57.55 15.07 6.11
N THR A 31 57.44 14.08 7.01
CA THR A 31 56.97 12.73 6.68
C THR A 31 55.53 12.74 6.17
N VAL A 32 54.63 13.49 6.85
CA VAL A 32 53.23 13.65 6.40
C VAL A 32 53.16 14.34 5.04
N SER A 33 53.99 15.37 4.80
CA SER A 33 54.03 16.04 3.49
C SER A 33 54.45 15.09 2.37
N LYS A 34 55.41 14.19 2.60
CA LYS A 34 55.84 13.19 1.62
C LYS A 34 54.76 12.15 1.34
N TRP A 35 53.96 11.78 2.33
CA TRP A 35 52.79 10.92 2.15
C TRP A 35 51.69 11.60 1.33
N GLU A 36 51.43 12.89 1.59
CA GLU A 36 50.46 13.69 0.83
C GLU A 36 50.89 13.97 -0.62
N LEU A 37 52.20 13.96 -0.89
CA LEU A 37 52.76 14.08 -2.24
C LEU A 37 52.86 12.73 -2.97
N GLY A 38 52.65 11.61 -2.27
CA GLY A 38 52.77 10.27 -2.83
C GLY A 38 54.22 9.79 -3.04
N GLU A 39 55.22 10.50 -2.49
CA GLU A 39 56.64 10.14 -2.61
C GLU A 39 57.01 8.92 -1.75
N THR A 40 56.31 8.71 -0.64
CA THR A 40 56.54 7.61 0.29
C THR A 40 55.21 7.08 0.81
N THR A 41 55.16 5.80 1.14
CA THR A 41 54.00 5.16 1.78
C THR A 41 54.25 4.98 3.27
N PRO A 42 53.24 5.18 4.13
CA PRO A 42 53.35 4.91 5.55
C PRO A 42 53.53 3.41 5.82
N GLU A 43 54.29 3.10 6.86
CA GLU A 43 54.41 1.73 7.38
C GLU A 43 53.09 1.24 7.98
N MET A 44 52.95 -0.09 8.09
CA MET A 44 51.72 -0.74 8.58
C MET A 44 51.28 -0.22 9.96
N GLU A 45 52.22 0.03 10.87
CA GLU A 45 51.92 0.58 12.19
C GLU A 45 51.28 1.98 12.11
N LYS A 46 51.80 2.83 11.22
CA LYS A 46 51.26 4.18 11.01
C LYS A 46 49.93 4.15 10.27
N LEU A 47 49.72 3.18 9.37
CA LEU A 47 48.42 2.94 8.74
C LEU A 47 47.33 2.58 9.76
N ILE A 48 47.63 1.71 10.73
CA ILE A 48 46.69 1.37 11.82
C ILE A 48 46.38 2.60 12.68
N GLN A 49 47.38 3.45 12.95
CA GLN A 49 47.17 4.69 13.71
C GLN A 49 46.29 5.68 12.93
N LEU A 50 46.53 5.86 11.64
CA LEU A 50 45.71 6.68 10.75
C LEU A 50 44.28 6.14 10.63
N SER A 51 44.10 4.82 10.55
CA SER A 51 42.78 4.18 10.46
C SER A 51 41.95 4.44 11.71
N ARG A 52 42.57 4.35 12.90
CA ARG A 52 41.94 4.71 14.18
C ARG A 52 41.61 6.20 14.26
N LEU A 53 42.52 7.07 13.80
CA LEU A 53 42.35 8.52 13.85
C LEU A 53 41.23 9.00 12.91
N PHE A 54 41.11 8.41 11.73
CA PHE A 54 40.09 8.76 10.74
C PHE A 54 38.78 7.96 10.87
N ASN A 55 38.74 7.00 11.80
CA ASN A 55 37.64 6.08 12.03
C ASN A 55 37.22 5.33 10.76
N CYS A 56 38.20 4.83 10.01
CA CYS A 56 38.01 4.05 8.77
C CYS A 56 38.83 2.76 8.80
N SER A 57 38.49 1.79 7.95
CA SER A 57 39.30 0.57 7.82
C SER A 57 40.59 0.85 7.05
N ILE A 58 41.65 0.07 7.32
CA ILE A 58 42.93 0.18 6.60
C ILE A 58 42.71 -0.09 5.11
N ASP A 59 41.81 -1.01 4.78
CA ASP A 59 41.41 -1.30 3.40
C ASP A 59 40.80 -0.06 2.75
N GLN A 60 39.92 0.68 3.42
CA GLN A 60 39.37 1.93 2.88
C GLN A 60 40.44 3.00 2.61
N LEU A 61 41.51 3.03 3.41
CA LEU A 61 42.66 3.92 3.20
C LEU A 61 43.50 3.48 2.00
N VAL A 62 43.83 2.19 1.88
CA VAL A 62 44.82 1.66 0.94
C VAL A 62 44.22 1.22 -0.40
N GLU A 63 42.96 0.79 -0.43
CA GLU A 63 42.36 0.13 -1.58
C GLU A 63 42.07 1.11 -2.72
N ASN A 64 42.79 0.91 -3.83
CA ASN A 64 42.49 1.47 -5.14
C ASN A 64 41.57 0.46 -5.84
N CYS A 65 40.26 0.71 -5.82
CA CYS A 65 39.22 -0.22 -6.27
C CYS A 65 39.55 -0.88 -7.62
N CYS A 66 39.78 -2.19 -7.61
CA CYS A 66 39.69 -3.06 -8.79
C CYS A 66 39.33 -4.50 -8.36
N SER A 67 38.17 -4.69 -7.73
CA SER A 67 37.36 -5.94 -7.81
C SER A 67 36.19 -5.88 -6.82
N SER A 68 34.96 -6.10 -7.30
CA SER A 68 33.76 -6.36 -6.49
C SER A 68 34.01 -7.46 -5.46
N PRO A 69 33.44 -7.42 -4.23
CA PRO A 69 32.44 -8.44 -3.88
C PRO A 69 31.43 -8.07 -2.75
N GLU A 70 30.54 -9.03 -2.53
CA GLU A 70 29.44 -9.17 -1.58
C GLU A 70 29.82 -9.22 -0.07
N GLN A 71 28.88 -8.73 0.77
CA GLN A 71 28.48 -9.16 2.13
C GLN A 71 29.54 -9.35 3.26
N SER A 72 29.47 -8.51 4.31
CA SER A 72 28.84 -8.84 5.62
C SER A 72 29.20 -7.86 6.75
N SER A 73 28.15 -7.36 7.43
CA SER A 73 28.04 -6.89 8.83
C SER A 73 29.01 -5.85 9.42
N ALA A 74 28.54 -4.61 9.58
CA ALA A 74 28.39 -3.85 10.85
C ALA A 74 28.47 -2.31 10.64
N ALA A 75 27.51 -1.60 11.23
CA ALA A 75 27.28 -0.14 11.28
C ALA A 75 26.69 0.54 10.02
N PRO A 76 25.54 1.25 10.13
CA PRO A 76 24.79 1.78 8.99
C PRO A 76 25.02 3.27 8.80
N GLU A 77 25.80 3.70 7.80
CA GLU A 77 25.69 5.08 7.27
C GLU A 77 25.98 5.13 5.76
N LEU A 78 24.95 4.85 4.96
CA LEU A 78 24.77 5.47 3.65
C LEU A 78 23.27 5.79 3.44
N SER A 79 22.85 6.91 4.01
CA SER A 79 21.66 7.67 3.61
C SER A 79 22.05 8.38 2.30
N GLN A 80 21.40 8.23 1.14
CA GLN A 80 20.01 8.59 0.87
C GLN A 80 19.64 8.18 -0.57
N ALA A 81 18.74 7.20 -0.71
CA ALA A 81 17.70 7.00 -1.72
C ALA A 81 17.31 5.50 -1.70
N THR A 82 16.33 5.14 -0.88
CA THR A 82 15.04 4.55 -1.31
C THR A 82 14.82 3.08 -0.92
N LEU A 83 15.02 2.71 0.33
CA LEU A 83 14.34 1.54 0.93
C LEU A 83 13.88 1.92 2.34
N TRP A 84 12.87 2.78 2.42
CA TRP A 84 12.19 3.00 3.70
C TRP A 84 11.51 1.67 4.08
N HIS A 85 11.79 1.18 5.29
CA HIS A 85 11.18 -0.01 5.85
C HIS A 85 10.93 0.19 7.34
N TYR A 86 9.69 0.00 7.78
CA TYR A 86 9.19 0.17 9.13
C TYR A 86 8.35 -1.05 9.49
N GLU A 87 8.82 -1.82 10.45
CA GLU A 87 8.07 -2.94 11.02
C GLU A 87 7.83 -2.69 12.51
N TYR A 88 6.58 -2.80 12.93
CA TYR A 88 6.17 -2.75 14.33
C TYR A 88 5.23 -3.91 14.62
N ARG A 89 5.50 -4.63 15.70
CA ARG A 89 4.69 -5.76 16.16
C ARG A 89 4.41 -5.62 17.65
N SER A 90 3.14 -5.71 18.03
CA SER A 90 2.73 -5.68 19.44
C SER A 90 3.24 -6.90 20.19
N GLN A 91 3.64 -6.72 21.46
CA GLN A 91 4.05 -7.81 22.34
C GLN A 91 2.86 -8.73 22.71
N HIS A 92 1.69 -8.12 22.91
CA HIS A 92 0.47 -8.87 23.18
C HIS A 92 -0.02 -9.58 21.92
N THR A 93 -0.24 -10.88 22.05
CA THR A 93 -0.78 -11.76 21.02
C THR A 93 -2.14 -12.31 21.46
N LEU A 94 -3.07 -12.43 20.52
CA LEU A 94 -4.38 -13.05 20.73
C LEU A 94 -4.58 -14.07 19.61
N PHE A 95 -4.98 -15.30 19.97
CA PHE A 95 -5.06 -16.43 19.02
C PHE A 95 -3.75 -16.71 18.25
N GLY A 96 -2.58 -16.43 18.85
CA GLY A 96 -1.27 -16.59 18.21
C GLY A 96 -0.93 -15.52 17.16
N LEU A 97 -1.82 -14.54 16.95
CA LEU A 97 -1.61 -13.38 16.09
C LEU A 97 -1.27 -12.15 16.95
N PRO A 98 -0.33 -11.28 16.54
CA PRO A 98 -0.13 -10.01 17.23
C PRO A 98 -1.38 -9.15 17.14
N LEU A 99 -1.72 -8.43 18.23
CA LEU A 99 -2.82 -7.47 18.22
C LEU A 99 -2.64 -6.44 17.09
N VAL A 100 -1.46 -5.86 16.99
CA VAL A 100 -1.12 -4.87 15.97
C VAL A 100 0.16 -5.28 15.27
N HIS A 101 0.12 -5.33 13.95
CA HIS A 101 1.30 -5.52 13.10
C HIS A 101 1.26 -4.50 11.98
N ILE A 102 2.24 -3.60 12.00
CA ILE A 102 2.45 -2.57 11.00
C ILE A 102 3.72 -2.96 10.24
N ASN A 103 3.63 -3.17 8.94
CA ASN A 103 4.79 -3.51 8.11
C ASN A 103 4.74 -2.69 6.81
N LEU A 104 5.39 -1.53 6.84
CA LEU A 104 5.50 -0.61 5.71
C LEU A 104 6.89 -0.72 5.13
N GLY A 105 6.98 -0.81 3.82
CA GLY A 105 8.25 -0.63 3.15
C GLY A 105 8.11 -0.61 1.64
N TYR A 106 9.20 -0.32 0.95
CA TYR A 106 9.22 -0.48 -0.49
C TYR A 106 9.29 -1.98 -0.85
N GLY A 107 8.28 -2.50 -1.56
CA GLY A 107 8.18 -3.91 -1.93
C GLY A 107 7.02 -4.67 -1.27
N PHE A 108 7.06 -6.01 -1.32
CA PHE A 108 5.99 -6.91 -0.87
C PHE A 108 6.03 -7.21 0.63
N CYS A 109 5.96 -6.19 1.47
CA CYS A 109 5.92 -6.32 2.92
C CYS A 109 4.55 -6.83 3.41
N THR A 110 4.56 -7.90 4.21
CA THR A 110 3.33 -8.54 4.70
C THR A 110 3.10 -8.26 6.19
N ALA A 111 2.00 -7.59 6.52
CA ALA A 111 1.50 -7.42 7.88
C ALA A 111 0.48 -8.53 8.20
N LYS A 112 0.66 -9.20 9.34
CA LYS A 112 -0.22 -10.25 9.87
C LYS A 112 -0.57 -9.96 11.32
N GLY A 113 -1.85 -9.76 11.64
CA GLY A 113 -2.31 -9.46 12.99
C GLY A 113 -3.82 -9.29 13.07
N ILE A 114 -4.34 -8.90 14.23
CA ILE A 114 -5.76 -8.53 14.34
C ILE A 114 -5.98 -7.19 13.64
N PHE A 115 -5.13 -6.20 13.95
CA PHE A 115 -4.97 -4.97 13.18
C PHE A 115 -3.69 -5.08 12.34
N ALA A 116 -3.84 -5.22 11.03
CA ALA A 116 -2.74 -5.34 10.08
C ALA A 116 -2.68 -4.10 9.18
N LEU A 117 -1.55 -3.39 9.18
CA LEU A 117 -1.31 -2.21 8.35
C LEU A 117 -0.06 -2.41 7.49
N GLY A 118 -0.18 -2.36 6.16
CA GLY A 118 0.98 -2.53 5.28
C GLY A 118 0.61 -2.69 3.81
N ASN A 119 1.60 -2.93 2.94
CA ASN A 119 1.31 -3.13 1.50
C ASN A 119 0.47 -4.40 1.27
N TYR A 120 0.77 -5.48 1.99
CA TYR A 120 -0.02 -6.70 2.06
C TYR A 120 -0.50 -6.93 3.49
N ALA A 121 -1.77 -6.65 3.78
CA ALA A 121 -2.35 -6.78 5.11
C ALA A 121 -3.25 -8.01 5.21
N ARG A 122 -3.02 -8.85 6.22
CA ARG A 122 -3.85 -10.03 6.54
C ARG A 122 -4.27 -9.99 7.99
N GLY A 123 -5.58 -9.92 8.26
CA GLY A 123 -6.05 -9.78 9.64
C GLY A 123 -7.56 -9.70 9.81
N VAL A 124 -8.01 -9.35 11.01
CA VAL A 124 -9.43 -9.04 11.24
C VAL A 124 -9.75 -7.67 10.64
N PHE A 125 -8.93 -6.67 10.97
CA PHE A 125 -8.90 -5.34 10.36
C PHE A 125 -7.62 -5.23 9.52
N ALA A 126 -7.77 -5.26 8.19
CA ALA A 126 -6.66 -5.21 7.24
C ALA A 126 -6.70 -3.90 6.45
N LEU A 127 -5.67 -3.07 6.61
CA LEU A 127 -5.48 -1.80 5.92
C LEU A 127 -4.23 -1.85 5.04
N GLY A 128 -4.39 -1.67 3.73
CA GLY A 128 -3.23 -1.80 2.85
C GLY A 128 -3.49 -1.62 1.36
N GLY A 129 -2.46 -1.88 0.55
CA GLY A 129 -2.61 -1.97 -0.91
C GLY A 129 -3.41 -3.21 -1.32
N THR A 130 -3.00 -4.37 -0.80
CA THR A 130 -3.73 -5.64 -0.87
C THR A 130 -4.15 -6.03 0.54
N SER A 131 -5.46 -6.17 0.79
CA SER A 131 -5.99 -6.47 2.12
C SER A 131 -6.91 -7.69 2.11
N ILE A 132 -6.66 -8.62 3.03
CA ILE A 132 -7.47 -9.83 3.23
C ILE A 132 -7.90 -9.89 4.69
N GLY A 133 -9.20 -9.86 4.97
CA GLY A 133 -9.67 -9.88 6.35
C GLY A 133 -11.18 -9.89 6.55
N VAL A 134 -11.63 -9.71 7.78
CA VAL A 134 -13.07 -9.52 8.06
C VAL A 134 -13.49 -8.13 7.59
N PHE A 135 -12.75 -7.10 8.01
CA PHE A 135 -12.82 -5.73 7.52
C PHE A 135 -11.58 -5.45 6.69
N ALA A 136 -11.74 -5.38 5.37
CA ALA A 136 -10.64 -5.17 4.41
C ALA A 136 -10.76 -3.80 3.75
N LEU A 137 -9.74 -2.96 3.96
CA LEU A 137 -9.63 -1.61 3.41
C LEU A 137 -8.37 -1.57 2.52
N GLY A 138 -8.53 -1.34 1.21
CA GLY A 138 -7.36 -1.28 0.34
C GLY A 138 -7.62 -1.11 -1.15
N GLY A 139 -6.56 -1.15 -1.97
CA GLY A 139 -6.70 -1.10 -3.43
C GLY A 139 -7.34 -2.39 -3.98
N LEU A 140 -6.76 -3.53 -3.63
CA LEU A 140 -7.31 -4.86 -3.84
C LEU A 140 -7.76 -5.41 -2.48
N SER A 141 -9.07 -5.49 -2.24
CA SER A 141 -9.60 -5.91 -0.95
C SER A 141 -10.47 -7.16 -1.07
N CYS A 142 -10.31 -8.09 -0.13
CA CYS A 142 -11.10 -9.32 -0.02
C CYS A 142 -11.51 -9.53 1.44
N GLY A 143 -12.81 -9.57 1.72
CA GLY A 143 -13.26 -9.77 3.09
C GLY A 143 -14.75 -9.99 3.30
N LEU A 144 -15.19 -9.95 4.55
CA LEU A 144 -16.61 -9.98 4.89
C LEU A 144 -17.26 -8.62 4.57
N PHE A 145 -16.60 -7.56 5.03
CA PHE A 145 -16.83 -6.16 4.70
C PHE A 145 -15.59 -5.64 3.96
N SER A 146 -15.75 -5.32 2.68
CA SER A 146 -14.66 -4.92 1.80
C SER A 146 -14.89 -3.51 1.27
N LEU A 147 -13.86 -2.68 1.36
CA LEU A 147 -13.83 -1.32 0.84
C LEU A 147 -12.54 -1.17 0.02
N GLY A 148 -12.66 -0.84 -1.27
CA GLY A 148 -11.47 -0.72 -2.11
C GLY A 148 -11.67 -0.34 -3.56
N GLY A 149 -10.60 -0.37 -4.35
CA GLY A 149 -10.68 -0.16 -5.79
C GLY A 149 -11.32 -1.35 -6.50
N PHE A 150 -10.74 -2.54 -6.28
CA PHE A 150 -11.32 -3.83 -6.62
C PHE A 150 -11.64 -4.55 -5.31
N SER A 151 -12.92 -4.74 -5.02
CA SER A 151 -13.38 -5.28 -3.73
C SER A 151 -14.22 -6.53 -3.91
N VAL A 152 -13.87 -7.57 -3.14
CA VAL A 152 -14.64 -8.81 -3.02
C VAL A 152 -15.12 -8.93 -1.58
N GLY A 153 -16.40 -8.65 -1.36
CA GLY A 153 -17.02 -8.63 -0.04
C GLY A 153 -18.11 -9.68 0.08
N LEU A 154 -18.04 -10.58 1.07
CA LEU A 154 -19.07 -11.61 1.23
C LEU A 154 -20.42 -11.02 1.65
N ILE A 155 -20.44 -10.06 2.59
CA ILE A 155 -21.67 -9.36 3.00
C ILE A 155 -21.78 -8.01 2.29
N PHE A 156 -20.70 -7.22 2.33
CA PHE A 156 -20.70 -5.87 1.83
C PHE A 156 -19.42 -5.56 1.06
N ALA A 157 -19.56 -5.05 -0.16
CA ALA A 157 -18.47 -4.67 -1.03
C ALA A 157 -18.71 -3.25 -1.56
N PHE A 158 -17.84 -2.32 -1.19
CA PHE A 158 -17.80 -0.97 -1.76
C PHE A 158 -16.54 -0.81 -2.59
N GLY A 159 -16.66 -0.35 -3.84
CA GLY A 159 -15.47 -0.08 -4.64
C GLY A 159 -15.68 0.36 -6.06
N GLY A 160 -14.60 0.57 -6.81
CA GLY A 160 -14.69 0.85 -8.25
C GLY A 160 -15.28 -0.35 -9.00
N VAL A 161 -14.72 -1.53 -8.75
CA VAL A 161 -15.27 -2.83 -9.14
C VAL A 161 -15.60 -3.59 -7.86
N SER A 162 -16.86 -3.94 -7.65
CA SER A 162 -17.32 -4.58 -6.42
C SER A 162 -18.09 -5.88 -6.71
N LEU A 163 -17.72 -6.94 -5.98
CA LEU A 163 -18.31 -8.26 -6.02
C LEU A 163 -18.79 -8.61 -4.60
N GLY A 164 -20.10 -8.79 -4.39
CA GLY A 164 -20.60 -9.16 -3.06
C GLY A 164 -22.10 -9.35 -2.95
N THR A 165 -22.63 -9.69 -1.77
CA THR A 165 -24.10 -9.76 -1.62
C THR A 165 -24.73 -8.37 -1.73
N ILE A 166 -24.12 -7.38 -1.08
CA ILE A 166 -24.43 -5.96 -1.25
C ILE A 166 -23.21 -5.33 -1.91
N ALA A 167 -23.32 -5.00 -3.18
CA ALA A 167 -22.25 -4.42 -3.99
C ALA A 167 -22.60 -2.97 -4.34
N ILE A 168 -21.74 -2.04 -3.96
CA ILE A 168 -21.86 -0.62 -4.32
C ILE A 168 -20.60 -0.22 -5.08
N GLY A 169 -20.73 0.38 -6.27
CA GLY A 169 -19.55 0.72 -7.04
C GLY A 169 -19.74 1.29 -8.44
N GLY A 170 -18.64 1.41 -9.18
CA GLY A 170 -18.70 1.74 -10.61
C GLY A 170 -19.27 0.58 -11.40
N LEU A 171 -18.63 -0.59 -11.28
CA LEU A 171 -19.12 -1.89 -11.73
C LEU A 171 -19.50 -2.73 -10.50
N ALA A 172 -20.79 -2.92 -10.27
CA ALA A 172 -21.32 -3.61 -9.10
C ALA A 172 -21.97 -4.94 -9.49
N LEU A 173 -21.49 -6.03 -8.92
CA LEU A 173 -21.96 -7.40 -9.16
C LEU A 173 -22.39 -8.03 -7.85
N GLY A 174 -23.69 -8.31 -7.69
CA GLY A 174 -24.18 -8.82 -6.41
C GLY A 174 -25.64 -9.23 -6.37
N ILE A 175 -26.12 -9.67 -5.20
CA ILE A 175 -27.56 -9.88 -5.02
C ILE A 175 -28.27 -8.52 -5.06
N PHE A 176 -27.70 -7.55 -4.36
CA PHE A 176 -28.11 -6.17 -4.34
C PHE A 176 -26.98 -5.31 -4.87
N ALA A 177 -27.16 -4.72 -6.06
CA ALA A 177 -26.11 -3.99 -6.77
C ALA A 177 -26.53 -2.53 -7.00
N ILE A 178 -25.73 -1.57 -6.51
CA ILE A 178 -25.90 -0.14 -6.79
C ILE A 178 -24.65 0.39 -7.49
N GLY A 179 -24.80 0.99 -8.66
CA GLY A 179 -23.62 1.52 -9.34
C GLY A 179 -23.82 2.19 -10.69
N GLY A 180 -22.72 2.47 -11.39
CA GLY A 180 -22.78 2.92 -12.78
C GLY A 180 -23.30 1.81 -13.69
N CYS A 181 -22.65 0.66 -13.64
CA CYS A 181 -23.06 -0.60 -14.25
C CYS A 181 -23.36 -1.60 -13.13
N ALA A 182 -24.63 -1.93 -12.92
CA ALA A 182 -25.08 -2.79 -11.84
C ALA A 182 -25.73 -4.06 -12.41
N VAL A 183 -25.25 -5.23 -11.97
CA VAL A 183 -25.84 -6.54 -12.32
C VAL A 183 -26.17 -7.30 -11.04
N GLY A 184 -27.43 -7.72 -10.89
CA GLY A 184 -27.83 -8.44 -9.70
C GLY A 184 -29.24 -9.01 -9.68
N VAL A 185 -29.73 -9.39 -8.50
CA VAL A 185 -31.15 -9.75 -8.32
C VAL A 185 -31.99 -8.48 -8.22
N TYR A 186 -31.49 -7.51 -7.46
CA TYR A 186 -31.98 -6.14 -7.38
C TYR A 186 -30.82 -5.24 -7.81
N SER A 187 -31.04 -4.41 -8.84
CA SER A 187 -29.99 -3.54 -9.36
C SER A 187 -30.48 -2.11 -9.56
N MET A 188 -29.65 -1.15 -9.19
CA MET A 188 -29.93 0.27 -9.36
C MET A 188 -28.71 0.99 -9.95
N GLY A 189 -28.88 1.78 -11.01
CA GLY A 189 -27.72 2.41 -11.63
C GLY A 189 -27.93 3.14 -12.94
N GLY A 190 -26.85 3.52 -13.61
CA GLY A 190 -26.92 4.04 -14.98
C GLY A 190 -27.37 2.96 -15.97
N VAL A 191 -26.68 1.81 -15.93
CA VAL A 191 -27.02 0.56 -16.61
C VAL A 191 -27.33 -0.50 -15.56
N ALA A 192 -28.59 -0.91 -15.48
CA ALA A 192 -29.10 -1.83 -14.46
C ALA A 192 -29.65 -3.10 -15.11
N ILE A 193 -29.06 -4.26 -14.79
CA ILE A 193 -29.53 -5.57 -15.25
C ILE A 193 -29.91 -6.39 -14.01
N ALA A 194 -31.19 -6.70 -13.86
CA ALA A 194 -31.71 -7.38 -12.69
C ALA A 194 -32.50 -8.65 -12.99
N GLY A 195 -32.36 -9.63 -12.11
CA GLY A 195 -33.21 -10.82 -12.08
C GLY A 195 -34.64 -10.55 -11.57
N LYS A 196 -34.86 -9.53 -10.74
CA LYS A 196 -36.19 -9.15 -10.22
C LYS A 196 -36.55 -7.70 -10.55
N ILE A 197 -35.80 -6.75 -9.99
CA ILE A 197 -36.09 -5.31 -10.08
C ILE A 197 -34.85 -4.57 -10.55
N ALA A 198 -34.94 -3.93 -11.72
CA ALA A 198 -33.92 -3.07 -12.28
C ALA A 198 -34.42 -1.62 -12.30
N ALA A 199 -33.67 -0.68 -11.74
CA ALA A 199 -33.94 0.75 -11.86
C ALA A 199 -32.72 1.50 -12.41
N GLY A 200 -32.92 2.36 -13.40
CA GLY A 200 -31.81 3.11 -13.98
C GLY A 200 -32.09 3.85 -15.26
N GLY A 201 -31.07 4.46 -15.85
CA GLY A 201 -31.18 5.07 -17.19
C GLY A 201 -31.51 4.02 -18.25
N TYR A 202 -30.73 2.94 -18.28
CA TYR A 202 -31.01 1.70 -19.01
C TYR A 202 -31.33 0.59 -18.00
N ALA A 203 -32.54 0.04 -18.04
CA ALA A 203 -32.97 -0.98 -17.10
C ALA A 203 -33.47 -2.23 -17.83
N ARG A 204 -32.95 -3.41 -17.47
CA ARG A 204 -33.39 -4.70 -18.01
C ARG A 204 -33.71 -5.66 -16.88
N GLY A 205 -34.94 -6.13 -16.82
CA GLY A 205 -35.39 -7.09 -15.81
C GLY A 205 -36.90 -7.32 -15.89
N PRO A 206 -37.47 -8.27 -15.11
CA PRO A 206 -38.91 -8.49 -15.09
C PRO A 206 -39.69 -7.22 -14.73
N ILE A 207 -39.22 -6.49 -13.72
CA ILE A 207 -39.64 -5.12 -13.41
C ILE A 207 -38.49 -4.20 -13.77
N ALA A 208 -38.71 -3.31 -14.74
CA ALA A 208 -37.71 -2.37 -15.22
C ALA A 208 -38.25 -0.94 -15.10
N VAL A 209 -37.53 -0.10 -14.35
CA VAL A 209 -37.86 1.31 -14.10
C VAL A 209 -36.77 2.16 -14.73
N GLY A 210 -37.12 3.06 -15.66
CA GLY A 210 -36.10 3.86 -16.34
C GLY A 210 -36.54 4.57 -17.61
N GLU A 211 -35.64 5.37 -18.19
CA GLU A 211 -35.90 6.03 -19.49
C GLU A 211 -35.87 4.99 -20.62
N ARG A 212 -34.88 4.08 -20.60
CA ARG A 212 -34.75 2.95 -21.55
C ARG A 212 -34.91 1.64 -20.80
N ALA A 213 -36.17 1.28 -20.52
CA ALA A 213 -36.51 0.09 -19.74
C ALA A 213 -37.08 -1.05 -20.60
N TYR A 214 -36.60 -2.28 -20.38
CA TYR A 214 -36.99 -3.51 -21.09
C TYR A 214 -37.36 -4.60 -20.08
N GLY A 215 -38.62 -5.04 -20.10
CA GLY A 215 -39.15 -5.97 -19.11
C GLY A 215 -40.59 -6.41 -19.37
N GLN A 216 -41.14 -7.20 -18.46
CA GLN A 216 -42.57 -7.57 -18.47
C GLN A 216 -43.42 -6.41 -17.96
N THR A 217 -42.98 -5.81 -16.84
CA THR A 217 -43.57 -4.62 -16.26
C THR A 217 -42.55 -3.50 -16.40
N VAL A 218 -42.86 -2.54 -17.28
CA VAL A 218 -41.98 -1.42 -17.59
C VAL A 218 -42.63 -0.15 -17.08
N LEU A 219 -41.90 0.60 -16.26
CA LEU A 219 -42.35 1.88 -15.74
C LEU A 219 -41.39 2.95 -16.25
N ARG A 220 -41.88 3.79 -17.17
CA ARG A 220 -41.08 4.84 -17.79
C ARG A 220 -41.26 6.14 -17.04
N ILE A 221 -40.15 6.79 -16.71
CA ILE A 221 -40.15 8.08 -16.00
C ILE A 221 -40.92 9.16 -16.78
N ARG A 222 -40.90 9.12 -18.12
CA ARG A 222 -41.63 10.06 -18.99
C ARG A 222 -43.16 9.99 -18.86
N GLU A 223 -43.69 8.85 -18.43
CA GLU A 223 -45.14 8.65 -18.32
C GLU A 223 -45.68 9.16 -16.98
N GLY A 224 -44.79 9.43 -16.00
CA GLY A 224 -45.14 9.86 -14.65
C GLY A 224 -45.86 8.72 -13.90
N PHE A 225 -45.18 8.08 -12.96
CA PHE A 225 -45.79 7.03 -12.13
C PHE A 225 -45.81 7.47 -10.67
N THR A 226 -46.84 7.07 -9.94
CA THR A 226 -46.88 7.32 -8.50
C THR A 226 -46.06 6.27 -7.75
N PRO A 227 -45.42 6.61 -6.61
CA PRO A 227 -44.74 5.63 -5.76
C PRO A 227 -45.65 4.48 -5.32
N GLN A 228 -46.95 4.74 -5.20
CA GLN A 228 -47.97 3.75 -4.85
C GLN A 228 -48.19 2.72 -5.96
N GLU A 229 -48.24 3.16 -7.23
CA GLU A 229 -48.32 2.28 -8.39
C GLU A 229 -47.08 1.39 -8.51
N LEU A 230 -45.89 1.96 -8.32
CA LEU A 230 -44.63 1.20 -8.33
C LEU A 230 -44.63 0.14 -7.24
N ARG A 231 -45.02 0.50 -6.02
CA ARG A 231 -45.12 -0.43 -4.89
C ARG A 231 -46.11 -1.56 -5.17
N ALA A 232 -47.29 -1.23 -5.73
CA ALA A 232 -48.31 -2.20 -6.09
C ALA A 232 -47.81 -3.16 -7.17
N ALA A 233 -47.13 -2.66 -8.20
CA ALA A 233 -46.55 -3.46 -9.27
C ALA A 233 -45.49 -4.44 -8.76
N ILE A 234 -44.61 -3.98 -7.85
CA ILE A 234 -43.59 -4.85 -7.23
C ILE A 234 -44.24 -5.95 -6.40
N LEU A 235 -45.21 -5.61 -5.55
CA LEU A 235 -45.87 -6.57 -4.67
C LEU A 235 -46.75 -7.57 -5.43
N ALA A 236 -47.38 -7.15 -6.53
CA ALA A 236 -48.16 -8.04 -7.39
C ALA A 236 -47.32 -9.16 -8.00
N ARG A 237 -46.05 -8.89 -8.32
CA ARG A 237 -45.14 -9.88 -8.91
C ARG A 237 -44.27 -10.60 -7.88
N PHE A 238 -43.82 -9.89 -6.86
CA PHE A 238 -42.91 -10.38 -5.83
C PHE A 238 -43.47 -10.05 -4.43
N PRO A 239 -44.45 -10.82 -3.95
CA PRO A 239 -45.13 -10.56 -2.67
C PRO A 239 -44.21 -10.67 -1.44
N GLY A 240 -43.09 -11.39 -1.55
CA GLY A 240 -42.08 -11.54 -0.49
C GLY A 240 -40.97 -10.48 -0.48
N THR A 241 -41.11 -9.37 -1.21
CA THR A 241 -40.07 -8.33 -1.26
C THR A 241 -39.96 -7.62 0.08
N TRP A 242 -38.74 -7.46 0.59
CA TRP A 242 -38.50 -6.80 1.87
C TRP A 242 -38.91 -5.32 1.83
N LYS A 243 -39.49 -4.81 2.94
CA LYS A 243 -39.96 -3.42 3.06
C LYS A 243 -38.86 -2.40 2.73
N VAL A 244 -37.64 -2.64 3.20
CA VAL A 244 -36.48 -1.77 2.95
C VAL A 244 -36.20 -1.61 1.45
N ILE A 245 -36.34 -2.69 0.68
CA ILE A 245 -36.14 -2.66 -0.78
C ILE A 245 -37.28 -1.85 -1.42
N LEU A 246 -38.53 -2.08 -1.01
CA LEU A 246 -39.66 -1.31 -1.54
C LEU A 246 -39.50 0.19 -1.29
N ASP A 247 -39.17 0.59 -0.07
CA ASP A 247 -39.03 1.99 0.29
C ASP A 247 -37.85 2.65 -0.44
N LEU A 248 -36.75 1.91 -0.69
CA LEU A 248 -35.62 2.42 -1.46
C LEU A 248 -36.00 2.74 -2.92
N PHE A 249 -36.74 1.84 -3.57
CA PHE A 249 -37.14 2.04 -4.97
C PHE A 249 -38.32 3.02 -5.11
N CYS A 250 -39.20 3.12 -4.10
CA CYS A 250 -40.36 4.00 -4.13
C CYS A 250 -40.06 5.45 -3.73
N ASN A 251 -39.00 5.70 -2.94
CA ASN A 251 -38.53 7.05 -2.60
C ASN A 251 -37.51 7.59 -3.60
N PHE A 252 -37.32 6.91 -4.74
CA PHE A 252 -36.44 7.35 -5.82
C PHE A 252 -37.20 8.39 -6.66
N GLU A 253 -37.24 9.65 -6.18
CA GLU A 253 -37.71 10.83 -6.93
C GLU A 253 -36.63 11.37 -7.88
#